data_AF-A0A8F9RPZ2-F1
#
_entry.id   AF-A0A8F9RPZ2-F1
#
_cell.length_a   1.000
_cell.length_b   1.000
_cell.length_c   1.000
_cell.angle_alpha   90.00
_cell.angle_beta   90.00
_cell.angle_gamma   90.00
#
_symmetry.space_group_name_H-M   'P 1'
#
loop_
_entity.id
_entity.type
_entity.pdbx_description
1 polymer ?
#
loop_
_entity_poly.entity_id
_entity_poly.type
_entity_poly.pdbx_seq_one_letter_code
_entity_poly.pdbx_strand_id
1 'polypeptide(L)'
;MKKKYIILIAIFLFSAAVWFLIFRKDKSLRYIPENADVIVLIDTKKVTRKYITSLLQHPSEWFKKGKSDARRIKFRDSGIKIPDYVQISHLKNTKITEWYTIFEINDKQEFLAFLKDSKFISNGKDLFKKDQVYIKIFGEKCTVGTSNKVFIDIKNLLLQNVRKQTLNADSFMDGGLGSISLITQPHNQNFSIDLNDDEIEIKSNSNLENFAILISDLKKETQFLEAELDRENIKKFSQLLNINLNDSANINYLKMSANLTEENDTIMSYGYDDNFNEIEKVSYQKIIQPAYEIVLQSSNPAITRQHFQNKKWINAQNQFTAIPFQPNSISQNKNRIIIESKRKRIKENAVLKKNYIFVKNHPLLYLSLKPLFGSNINFLKDIEYLFYTSKNKDYYGEIKFVKRDLPLILR
;
A
#
# COMPACT_ATOMS: atom_id res chain seq x y z
N MET A 1 61.61 4.70 -4.74
CA MET A 1 60.25 5.02 -5.23
C MET A 1 59.44 3.75 -5.52
N LYS A 2 59.00 2.93 -4.54
CA LYS A 2 58.35 1.64 -4.93
C LYS A 2 57.13 1.20 -4.10
N LYS A 3 57.17 1.13 -2.76
CA LYS A 3 56.02 0.60 -1.98
C LYS A 3 54.81 1.54 -1.88
N LYS A 4 55.02 2.85 -1.69
CA LYS A 4 53.93 3.84 -1.55
C LYS A 4 53.07 3.98 -2.81
N TYR A 5 53.69 3.93 -4.00
CA TYR A 5 52.97 3.98 -5.28
C TYR A 5 52.21 2.69 -5.59
N ILE A 6 52.75 1.52 -5.21
CA ILE A 6 52.04 0.23 -5.36
C ILE A 6 50.78 0.21 -4.48
N ILE A 7 50.87 0.68 -3.24
CA ILE A 7 49.70 0.80 -2.35
C ILE A 7 48.67 1.78 -2.93
N LEU A 8 49.12 2.92 -3.48
CA LEU A 8 48.23 3.90 -4.09
C LEU A 8 47.53 3.36 -5.34
N ILE A 9 48.24 2.63 -6.21
CA ILE A 9 47.66 1.95 -7.37
C ILE A 9 46.69 0.85 -6.93
N ALA A 10 47.03 0.07 -5.90
CA ALA A 10 46.15 -0.97 -5.37
C ALA A 10 44.86 -0.37 -4.78
N ILE A 11 44.94 0.72 -4.03
CA ILE A 11 43.79 1.46 -3.51
C ILE A 11 42.95 2.02 -4.66
N PHE A 12 43.58 2.56 -5.71
CA PHE A 12 42.88 3.07 -6.88
C PHE A 12 42.13 1.94 -7.63
N LEU A 13 42.79 0.81 -7.91
CA LEU A 13 42.17 -0.35 -8.56
C LEU A 13 41.04 -0.94 -7.72
N PHE A 14 41.23 -1.04 -6.39
CA PHE A 14 40.19 -1.47 -5.47
C PHE A 14 38.99 -0.52 -5.49
N SER A 15 39.25 0.79 -5.45
CA SER A 15 38.19 1.81 -5.51
C SER A 15 37.43 1.76 -6.85
N ALA A 16 38.14 1.56 -7.96
CA ALA A 16 37.54 1.40 -9.29
C ALA A 16 36.70 0.11 -9.38
N ALA A 17 37.16 -1.00 -8.81
CA ALA A 17 36.41 -2.26 -8.76
C ALA A 17 35.14 -2.13 -7.91
N VAL A 18 35.25 -1.51 -6.73
CA VAL A 18 34.10 -1.21 -5.85
C VAL A 18 33.10 -0.30 -6.57
N TRP A 19 33.60 0.75 -7.24
CA TRP A 19 32.76 1.64 -8.03
C TRP A 19 32.02 0.87 -9.13
N PHE A 20 32.70 -0.01 -9.86
CA PHE A 20 32.08 -0.80 -10.92
C PHE A 20 30.97 -1.72 -10.40
N LEU A 21 31.22 -2.42 -9.28
CA LEU A 21 30.23 -3.32 -8.66
C LEU A 21 28.97 -2.56 -8.21
N ILE A 22 29.15 -1.37 -7.66
CA ILE A 22 28.06 -0.59 -7.04
C ILE A 22 27.32 0.30 -8.06
N PHE A 23 27.97 0.74 -9.16
CA PHE A 23 27.41 1.74 -10.07
C PHE A 23 27.03 1.20 -11.46
N ARG A 24 27.75 0.22 -12.03
CA ARG A 24 27.42 -0.33 -13.37
C ARG A 24 26.14 -1.13 -13.28
N LYS A 25 25.18 -0.95 -14.20
CA LYS A 25 23.89 -1.67 -14.18
C LYS A 25 23.59 -2.35 -15.51
N ASP A 26 23.03 -3.55 -15.45
CA ASP A 26 22.25 -4.12 -16.55
C ASP A 26 20.86 -3.50 -16.52
N LYS A 27 20.52 -2.74 -17.57
CA LYS A 27 19.23 -2.06 -17.71
C LYS A 27 18.18 -2.89 -18.44
N SER A 28 18.52 -4.11 -18.86
CA SER A 28 17.59 -4.98 -19.58
C SER A 28 16.53 -5.55 -18.64
N LEU A 29 15.26 -5.32 -18.97
CA LEU A 29 14.13 -5.84 -18.22
C LEU A 29 13.59 -7.08 -18.94
N ARG A 30 13.91 -8.27 -18.43
CA ARG A 30 13.63 -9.56 -19.08
C ARG A 30 12.46 -10.32 -18.45
N TYR A 31 11.89 -9.82 -17.34
CA TYR A 31 10.93 -10.55 -16.52
C TYR A 31 9.58 -9.86 -16.40
N ILE A 32 9.27 -8.93 -17.31
CA ILE A 32 7.97 -8.29 -17.39
C ILE A 32 7.10 -9.07 -18.40
N PRO A 33 5.96 -9.64 -17.98
CA PRO A 33 5.02 -10.27 -18.91
C PRO A 33 4.37 -9.26 -19.86
N GLU A 34 4.05 -9.68 -21.10
CA GLU A 34 3.42 -8.81 -22.12
C GLU A 34 2.03 -8.27 -21.72
N ASN A 35 1.30 -9.03 -20.92
CA ASN A 35 -0.02 -8.66 -20.42
C ASN A 35 0.04 -7.81 -19.13
N ALA A 36 1.22 -7.32 -18.75
CA ALA A 36 1.32 -6.36 -17.65
C ALA A 36 0.61 -5.04 -18.00
N ASP A 37 -0.05 -4.43 -17.03
CA ASP A 37 -0.63 -3.08 -17.10
C ASP A 37 0.01 -2.12 -16.11
N VAL A 38 0.56 -2.62 -14.99
CA VAL A 38 1.34 -1.83 -14.04
C VAL A 38 2.65 -2.54 -13.73
N ILE A 39 3.75 -1.79 -13.72
CA ILE A 39 5.08 -2.26 -13.33
C ILE A 39 5.58 -1.43 -12.17
N VAL A 40 6.11 -2.07 -11.14
CA VAL A 40 6.93 -1.42 -10.13
C VAL A 40 8.37 -1.87 -10.33
N LEU A 41 9.26 -0.90 -10.57
CA LEU A 41 10.70 -1.13 -10.65
C LEU A 41 11.39 -0.59 -9.42
N ILE A 42 12.33 -1.36 -8.88
CA ILE A 42 13.19 -0.93 -7.77
C ILE A 42 14.65 -1.07 -8.21
N ASP A 43 15.38 0.04 -8.15
CA ASP A 43 16.81 0.10 -8.49
C ASP A 43 17.64 -0.39 -7.29
N THR A 44 18.01 -1.66 -7.31
CA THR A 44 18.65 -2.33 -6.16
C THR A 44 20.00 -1.71 -5.82
N LYS A 45 20.72 -1.18 -6.81
CA LYS A 45 22.00 -0.49 -6.60
C LYS A 45 21.82 0.88 -5.97
N LYS A 46 20.79 1.66 -6.36
CA LYS A 46 20.44 2.91 -5.66
C LYS A 46 20.04 2.63 -4.22
N VAL A 47 19.19 1.63 -3.99
CA VAL A 47 18.79 1.20 -2.62
C VAL A 47 20.02 0.78 -1.81
N THR A 48 20.90 -0.04 -2.38
CA THR A 48 22.13 -0.49 -1.71
C THR A 48 23.04 0.67 -1.36
N ARG A 49 23.24 1.64 -2.28
CA ARG A 49 24.02 2.85 -1.99
C ARG A 49 23.39 3.66 -0.88
N LYS A 50 22.08 3.89 -0.91
CA LYS A 50 21.39 4.62 0.15
C LYS A 50 21.53 3.90 1.50
N TYR A 51 21.38 2.58 1.52
CA TYR A 51 21.58 1.77 2.73
C TYR A 51 23.00 1.93 3.28
N ILE A 52 24.03 1.82 2.44
CA ILE A 52 25.43 1.99 2.86
C ILE A 52 25.67 3.40 3.39
N THR A 53 25.20 4.44 2.68
CA THR A 53 25.36 5.83 3.12
C THR A 53 24.66 6.08 4.45
N SER A 54 23.42 5.61 4.61
CA SER A 54 22.70 5.71 5.88
C SER A 54 23.43 4.94 6.98
N LEU A 55 23.86 3.70 6.72
CA LEU A 55 24.63 2.93 7.69
C LEU A 55 25.87 3.71 8.12
N LEU A 56 26.60 4.32 7.19
CA LEU A 56 27.80 5.11 7.48
C LEU A 56 27.52 6.33 8.38
N GLN A 57 26.34 6.95 8.25
CA GLN A 57 25.91 8.08 9.06
C GLN A 57 25.45 7.67 10.47
N HIS A 58 25.26 6.38 10.72
CA HIS A 58 24.81 5.84 12.00
C HIS A 58 25.84 4.83 12.57
N PRO A 59 27.00 5.29 13.07
CA PRO A 59 28.07 4.41 13.56
C PRO A 59 27.65 3.55 14.77
N SER A 60 26.63 3.97 15.51
CA SER A 60 26.02 3.17 16.59
C SER A 60 25.48 1.82 16.10
N GLU A 61 25.09 1.70 14.82
CA GLU A 61 24.64 0.44 14.23
C GLU A 61 25.79 -0.51 13.86
N TRP A 62 27.01 -0.01 13.67
CA TRP A 62 28.14 -0.84 13.22
C TRP A 62 28.59 -1.81 14.31
N PHE A 63 28.46 -1.39 15.57
CA PHE A 63 28.95 -2.10 16.73
C PHE A 63 27.83 -2.76 17.55
N LYS A 64 26.57 -2.70 17.10
CA LYS A 64 25.45 -3.42 17.74
C LYS A 64 25.64 -4.92 17.60
N LYS A 65 26.37 -5.52 18.55
CA LYS A 65 26.38 -6.95 18.83
C LYS A 65 25.16 -7.30 19.69
N GLY A 66 24.09 -7.81 19.11
CA GLY A 66 23.03 -8.44 19.91
C GLY A 66 21.64 -8.61 19.28
N LYS A 67 21.15 -9.86 19.30
CA LYS A 67 19.75 -10.35 19.20
C LYS A 67 18.87 -9.96 18.00
N SER A 68 19.19 -8.95 17.20
CA SER A 68 18.40 -8.56 16.02
C SER A 68 18.65 -9.43 14.77
N ASP A 69 19.71 -10.24 14.77
CA ASP A 69 20.03 -11.18 13.68
C ASP A 69 18.91 -12.19 13.39
N ALA A 70 18.03 -12.46 14.36
CA ALA A 70 16.92 -13.39 14.18
C ALA A 70 15.77 -12.86 13.28
N ARG A 71 15.76 -11.56 12.94
CA ARG A 71 14.67 -10.94 12.15
C ARG A 71 15.10 -10.24 10.86
N ARG A 72 16.40 -10.09 10.60
CA ARG A 72 16.87 -9.62 9.30
C ARG A 72 16.78 -10.77 8.30
N ILE A 73 15.78 -10.73 7.42
CA ILE A 73 15.69 -11.66 6.30
C ILE A 73 16.98 -11.51 5.50
N LYS A 74 17.86 -12.51 5.55
CA LYS A 74 19.12 -12.52 4.82
C LYS A 74 18.85 -12.84 3.35
N PHE A 75 18.25 -11.88 2.65
CA PHE A 75 17.91 -12.05 1.23
C PHE A 75 19.16 -12.27 0.35
N ARG A 76 20.35 -11.86 0.83
CA ARG A 76 21.64 -12.14 0.18
C ARG A 76 22.04 -13.62 0.22
N ASP A 77 21.62 -14.34 1.25
CA ASP A 77 21.94 -15.77 1.47
C ASP A 77 20.71 -16.63 1.13
N SER A 78 19.90 -16.15 0.18
CA SER A 78 18.64 -16.81 -0.19
C SER A 78 18.80 -17.79 -1.36
N GLY A 79 20.01 -17.97 -1.91
CA GLY A 79 20.20 -18.72 -3.15
C GLY A 79 19.59 -18.06 -4.40
N ILE A 80 19.02 -16.86 -4.28
CA ILE A 80 18.47 -16.06 -5.39
C ILE A 80 19.50 -15.06 -5.90
N LYS A 81 19.56 -14.87 -7.22
CA LYS A 81 20.27 -13.75 -7.84
C LYS A 81 19.46 -12.47 -7.72
N ILE A 82 19.99 -11.51 -6.97
CA ILE A 82 19.38 -10.18 -6.86
C ILE A 82 19.61 -9.42 -8.18
N PRO A 83 18.55 -9.05 -8.92
CA PRO A 83 18.71 -8.30 -10.17
C PRO A 83 19.09 -6.83 -9.88
N ASP A 84 19.67 -6.15 -10.87
CA ASP A 84 19.93 -4.71 -10.79
C ASP A 84 18.63 -3.88 -10.70
N TYR A 85 17.55 -4.42 -11.27
CA TYR A 85 16.19 -3.91 -11.16
C TYR A 85 15.24 -5.03 -10.74
N VAL A 86 14.65 -4.93 -9.56
CA VAL A 86 13.54 -5.81 -9.15
C VAL A 86 12.32 -5.38 -9.95
N GLN A 87 11.74 -6.32 -10.68
CA GLN A 87 10.59 -6.13 -11.55
C GLN A 87 9.37 -6.76 -10.90
N ILE A 88 8.44 -5.93 -10.41
CA ILE A 88 7.14 -6.37 -9.90
C ILE A 88 6.08 -5.93 -10.90
N SER A 89 5.16 -6.80 -11.23
CA SER A 89 4.16 -6.58 -12.27
C SER A 89 2.78 -6.97 -11.77
N HIS A 90 1.81 -6.14 -12.12
CA HIS A 90 0.39 -6.48 -12.09
C HIS A 90 -0.02 -6.88 -13.51
N LEU A 91 -0.93 -7.86 -13.62
CA LEU A 91 -1.39 -8.37 -14.91
C LEU A 91 -2.82 -7.92 -15.18
N LYS A 92 -3.09 -7.61 -16.45
CA LYS A 92 -4.45 -7.29 -16.91
C LYS A 92 -5.44 -8.39 -16.51
N ASN A 93 -6.64 -7.97 -16.12
CA ASN A 93 -7.75 -8.84 -15.69
C ASN A 93 -7.47 -9.66 -14.42
N THR A 94 -6.46 -9.30 -13.61
CA THR A 94 -6.28 -9.83 -12.26
C THR A 94 -6.82 -8.86 -11.20
N LYS A 95 -6.93 -9.31 -9.94
CA LYS A 95 -7.35 -8.41 -8.85
C LYS A 95 -6.20 -7.45 -8.55
N ILE A 96 -6.52 -6.22 -8.13
CA ILE A 96 -5.52 -5.21 -7.72
C ILE A 96 -4.57 -5.66 -6.61
N THR A 97 -4.94 -6.69 -5.85
CA THR A 97 -4.12 -7.29 -4.81
C THR A 97 -3.16 -8.38 -5.32
N GLU A 98 -3.21 -8.73 -6.61
CA GLU A 98 -2.43 -9.79 -7.25
C GLU A 98 -1.21 -9.21 -7.97
N TRP A 99 -0.03 -9.35 -7.35
CA TRP A 99 1.25 -8.83 -7.85
C TRP A 99 2.27 -9.94 -7.98
N TYR A 100 3.17 -9.82 -8.97
CA TYR A 100 4.07 -10.89 -9.37
C TYR A 100 5.47 -10.37 -9.65
N THR A 101 6.48 -11.13 -9.24
CA THR A 101 7.89 -10.89 -9.57
C THR A 101 8.59 -12.21 -9.87
N ILE A 102 9.65 -12.16 -10.66
CA ILE A 102 10.42 -13.36 -11.03
C ILE A 102 11.89 -13.12 -10.67
N PHE A 103 12.51 -14.15 -10.12
CA PHE A 103 13.93 -14.16 -9.82
C PHE A 103 14.63 -15.38 -10.41
N GLU A 104 15.93 -15.23 -10.68
CA GLU A 104 16.82 -16.34 -11.02
C GLU A 104 17.35 -17.00 -9.75
N ILE A 105 17.44 -18.31 -9.75
CA ILE A 105 17.99 -19.11 -8.65
C ILE A 105 19.44 -19.43 -9.00
N ASN A 106 20.37 -18.96 -8.18
CA ASN A 106 21.79 -19.29 -8.30
C ASN A 106 22.09 -20.66 -7.68
N ASP A 107 21.53 -20.92 -6.50
CA ASP A 107 21.70 -22.18 -5.78
C ASP A 107 20.33 -22.68 -5.29
N LYS A 108 19.88 -23.79 -5.88
CA LYS A 108 18.59 -24.38 -5.55
C LYS A 108 18.56 -24.96 -4.13
N GLN A 109 19.67 -25.53 -3.66
CA GLN A 109 19.72 -26.13 -2.33
C GLN A 109 19.69 -25.04 -1.25
N GLU A 110 20.48 -23.98 -1.43
CA GLU A 110 20.45 -22.81 -0.55
C GLU A 110 19.06 -22.15 -0.54
N PHE A 111 18.42 -22.02 -1.71
CA PHE A 111 17.08 -21.44 -1.77
C PHE A 111 16.02 -22.30 -1.06
N LEU A 112 16.06 -23.63 -1.24
CA LEU A 112 15.16 -24.52 -0.52
C LEU A 112 15.38 -24.48 1.00
N ALA A 113 16.62 -24.37 1.45
CA ALA A 113 16.96 -24.18 2.86
C ALA A 113 16.40 -22.84 3.37
N PHE A 114 16.61 -21.75 2.63
CA PHE A 114 16.05 -20.43 2.95
C PHE A 114 14.53 -20.45 3.06
N LEU A 115 13.81 -21.12 2.15
CA LEU A 115 12.35 -21.23 2.21
C LEU A 115 11.90 -21.99 3.47
N LYS A 116 12.60 -23.06 3.83
CA LYS A 116 12.34 -23.84 5.04
C LYS A 116 12.58 -23.00 6.31
N ASP A 117 13.72 -22.34 6.40
CA ASP A 117 14.09 -21.47 7.54
C ASP A 117 13.13 -20.29 7.68
N SER A 118 12.67 -19.77 6.55
CA SER A 118 11.66 -18.72 6.47
C SER A 118 10.24 -19.21 6.78
N LYS A 119 10.04 -20.50 7.09
CA LYS A 119 8.76 -21.14 7.43
C LYS A 119 7.74 -21.12 6.28
N PHE A 120 8.18 -21.25 5.04
CA PHE A 120 7.27 -21.53 3.93
C PHE A 120 6.82 -22.99 3.98
N ILE A 121 5.53 -23.21 3.78
CA ILE A 121 4.92 -24.53 3.70
C ILE A 121 4.92 -24.99 2.25
N SER A 122 5.39 -26.20 1.97
CA SER A 122 5.30 -26.78 0.64
C SER A 122 3.89 -27.30 0.37
N ASN A 123 3.30 -26.88 -0.75
CA ASN A 123 2.00 -27.33 -1.23
C ASN A 123 2.13 -28.33 -2.39
N GLY A 124 3.31 -28.95 -2.54
CA GLY A 124 3.64 -29.87 -3.64
C GLY A 124 3.91 -29.17 -4.98
N LYS A 125 4.45 -29.91 -5.96
CA LYS A 125 4.79 -29.40 -7.31
C LYS A 125 5.63 -28.11 -7.29
N ASP A 126 6.63 -28.06 -6.41
CA ASP A 126 7.52 -26.91 -6.23
C ASP A 126 6.82 -25.58 -5.88
N LEU A 127 5.60 -25.66 -5.32
CA LEU A 127 4.85 -24.53 -4.81
C LEU A 127 5.03 -24.41 -3.30
N PHE A 128 5.33 -23.20 -2.84
CA PHE A 128 5.54 -22.85 -1.45
C PHE A 128 4.64 -21.68 -1.07
N LYS A 129 4.12 -21.68 0.14
CA LYS A 129 3.23 -20.64 0.65
C LYS A 129 3.61 -20.22 2.06
N LYS A 130 3.56 -18.91 2.31
CA LYS A 130 3.57 -18.33 3.65
C LYS A 130 2.65 -17.11 3.65
N ASP A 131 1.66 -17.10 4.54
CA ASP A 131 0.66 -16.05 4.62
C ASP A 131 -0.01 -15.78 3.25
N GLN A 132 0.13 -14.57 2.72
CA GLN A 132 -0.38 -14.16 1.40
C GLN A 132 0.66 -14.29 0.28
N VAL A 133 1.87 -14.77 0.58
CA VAL A 133 2.96 -14.90 -0.41
C VAL A 133 3.06 -16.34 -0.89
N TYR A 134 3.07 -16.49 -2.21
CA TYR A 134 3.25 -17.74 -2.93
C TYR A 134 4.56 -17.68 -3.71
N ILE A 135 5.30 -18.78 -3.71
CA ILE A 135 6.54 -18.94 -4.45
C ILE A 135 6.44 -20.24 -5.23
N LYS A 136 6.72 -20.20 -6.53
CA LYS A 136 6.79 -21.40 -7.37
C LYS A 136 8.11 -21.47 -8.11
N ILE A 137 8.78 -22.61 -8.00
CA ILE A 137 10.04 -22.87 -8.69
C ILE A 137 9.77 -23.48 -10.06
N PHE A 138 10.46 -22.96 -11.06
CA PHE A 138 10.43 -23.40 -12.46
C PHE A 138 11.87 -23.56 -12.96
N GLY A 139 12.50 -24.69 -12.63
CA GLY A 139 13.92 -24.91 -12.96
C GLY A 139 14.83 -23.93 -12.23
N GLU A 140 15.57 -23.12 -12.99
CA GLU A 140 16.51 -22.10 -12.48
C GLU A 140 15.85 -20.74 -12.17
N LYS A 141 14.52 -20.65 -12.21
CA LYS A 141 13.77 -19.43 -11.91
C LYS A 141 12.69 -19.70 -10.87
N CYS A 142 12.31 -18.68 -10.12
CA CYS A 142 11.11 -18.72 -9.29
C CYS A 142 10.21 -17.52 -9.56
N THR A 143 8.90 -17.77 -9.55
CA THR A 143 7.88 -16.73 -9.54
C THR A 143 7.39 -16.55 -8.12
N VAL A 144 7.40 -15.31 -7.64
CA VAL A 144 6.84 -14.90 -6.35
C VAL A 144 5.61 -14.06 -6.63
N GLY A 145 4.52 -14.27 -5.89
CA GLY A 145 3.36 -13.42 -6.01
C GLY A 145 2.41 -13.52 -4.83
N THR A 146 1.42 -12.63 -4.79
CA THR A 146 0.39 -12.61 -3.74
C THR A 146 -0.77 -13.57 -4.01
N SER A 147 -0.75 -14.23 -5.17
CA SER A 147 -1.68 -15.26 -5.63
C SER A 147 -0.92 -16.26 -6.49
N ASN A 148 -1.38 -17.51 -6.57
CA ASN A 148 -0.78 -18.55 -7.40
C ASN A 148 -1.53 -18.82 -8.72
N LYS A 149 -2.65 -18.12 -8.97
CA LYS A 149 -3.60 -18.43 -10.06
C LYS A 149 -2.96 -18.40 -11.45
N VAL A 150 -2.13 -17.39 -11.71
CA VAL A 150 -1.56 -17.11 -13.05
C VAL A 150 -0.10 -17.54 -13.18
N PHE A 151 0.46 -18.29 -12.22
CA PHE A 151 1.86 -18.70 -12.27
C PHE A 151 2.21 -19.54 -13.50
N ILE A 152 1.25 -20.36 -13.98
CA ILE A 152 1.44 -21.17 -15.20
C ILE A 152 1.45 -20.26 -16.43
N ASP A 153 0.54 -19.27 -16.48
CA ASP A 153 0.46 -18.31 -17.57
C ASP A 153 1.72 -17.45 -17.64
N ILE A 154 2.20 -16.95 -16.50
CA ILE A 154 3.49 -16.23 -16.40
C ILE A 154 4.62 -17.07 -16.94
N LYS A 155 4.72 -18.36 -16.55
CA LYS A 155 5.76 -19.27 -17.07
C LYS A 155 5.69 -19.35 -18.60
N ASN A 156 4.50 -19.56 -19.16
CA ASN A 156 4.32 -19.70 -20.60
C ASN A 156 4.67 -18.40 -21.35
N LEU A 157 4.24 -17.24 -20.83
CA LEU A 157 4.56 -15.94 -21.40
C LEU A 157 6.07 -15.66 -21.38
N LEU A 158 6.77 -16.01 -20.30
CA LEU A 158 8.23 -15.85 -20.22
C LEU A 158 8.98 -16.81 -21.17
N LEU A 159 8.48 -18.03 -21.36
CA LEU A 159 9.09 -19.01 -22.28
C LEU A 159 8.88 -18.63 -23.75
N GLN A 160 7.76 -18.00 -24.10
CA GLN A 160 7.48 -17.50 -25.44
C GLN A 160 8.28 -16.22 -25.77
N ASN A 161 8.66 -15.44 -24.75
CA ASN A 161 9.25 -14.09 -24.89
C ASN A 161 10.76 -13.99 -25.08
N VAL A 162 11.48 -15.08 -25.33
CA VAL A 162 12.95 -15.00 -25.55
C VAL A 162 13.31 -14.17 -26.81
N ARG A 163 12.36 -13.74 -27.66
CA ARG A 163 12.67 -13.20 -28.99
C ARG A 163 12.22 -11.80 -29.41
N LYS A 164 11.44 -10.96 -28.68
CA LYS A 164 10.91 -9.73 -29.35
C LYS A 164 10.99 -8.33 -28.74
N GLN A 165 11.10 -8.08 -27.44
CA GLN A 165 11.29 -6.70 -26.95
C GLN A 165 12.18 -6.65 -25.71
N THR A 166 13.42 -6.17 -25.86
CA THR A 166 14.26 -5.82 -24.72
C THR A 166 13.79 -4.48 -24.16
N LEU A 167 12.90 -4.52 -23.17
CA LEU A 167 12.49 -3.35 -22.41
C LEU A 167 13.70 -2.79 -21.64
N ASN A 168 13.78 -1.46 -21.53
CA ASN A 168 14.89 -0.77 -20.87
C ASN A 168 14.39 -0.09 -19.59
N ALA A 169 15.12 -0.25 -18.48
CA ALA A 169 14.79 0.37 -17.20
C ALA A 169 14.57 1.89 -17.28
N ASP A 170 15.32 2.61 -18.13
CA ASP A 170 15.23 4.07 -18.24
C ASP A 170 13.85 4.54 -18.74
N SER A 171 13.10 3.73 -19.49
CA SER A 171 11.76 4.12 -19.97
C SER A 171 10.66 4.01 -18.90
N PHE A 172 10.97 3.37 -17.78
CA PHE A 172 10.03 3.12 -16.67
C PHE A 172 10.45 3.84 -15.38
N MET A 173 11.69 4.31 -15.30
CA MET A 173 12.21 5.04 -14.15
C MET A 173 12.08 6.55 -14.36
N ASP A 174 11.58 7.26 -13.35
CA ASP A 174 11.42 8.71 -13.37
C ASP A 174 12.13 9.36 -12.17
N GLY A 175 13.43 9.08 -12.04
CA GLY A 175 14.17 9.44 -10.83
C GLY A 175 13.92 8.48 -9.65
N GLY A 176 14.29 8.91 -8.44
CA GLY A 176 14.09 8.14 -7.19
C GLY A 176 14.80 6.80 -7.06
N LEU A 177 14.43 6.03 -6.02
CA LEU A 177 14.94 4.67 -5.76
C LEU A 177 14.15 3.60 -6.52
N GLY A 178 12.91 3.90 -6.89
CA GLY A 178 12.04 3.05 -7.68
C GLY A 178 11.06 3.88 -8.49
N SER A 179 10.18 3.20 -9.20
CA SER A 179 9.12 3.83 -9.99
C SER A 179 7.92 2.89 -10.11
N ILE A 180 6.73 3.46 -10.15
CA ILE A 180 5.50 2.79 -10.59
C ILE A 180 5.20 3.30 -11.99
N SER A 181 5.05 2.40 -12.96
CA SER A 181 4.73 2.72 -14.34
C SER A 181 3.39 2.11 -14.71
N LEU A 182 2.45 2.96 -15.12
CA LEU A 182 1.21 2.55 -15.75
C LEU A 182 1.44 2.44 -17.27
N ILE A 183 1.23 1.24 -17.81
CA ILE A 183 1.41 0.97 -19.24
C ILE A 183 0.15 1.36 -20.00
N THR A 184 0.07 2.63 -20.40
CA THR A 184 -0.94 3.14 -21.33
C THR A 184 -0.33 3.26 -22.71
N GLN A 185 -0.84 2.55 -23.73
CA GLN A 185 -0.38 2.78 -25.10
C GLN A 185 -0.95 4.13 -25.59
N PRO A 186 -0.15 5.08 -26.12
CA PRO A 186 1.25 4.96 -26.58
C PRO A 186 2.35 5.43 -25.60
N HIS A 187 2.02 5.98 -24.43
CA HIS A 187 3.00 6.51 -23.46
C HIS A 187 2.78 5.98 -22.05
N ASN A 188 3.86 5.50 -21.42
CA ASN A 188 3.82 5.10 -20.02
C ASN A 188 3.71 6.32 -19.12
N GLN A 189 2.86 6.24 -18.11
CA GLN A 189 2.83 7.22 -17.02
C GLN A 189 3.67 6.68 -15.87
N ASN A 190 4.76 7.37 -15.55
CA ASN A 190 5.69 6.98 -14.50
C ASN A 190 5.48 7.82 -13.24
N PHE A 191 5.67 7.18 -12.09
CA PHE A 191 5.58 7.79 -10.76
C PHE A 191 6.83 7.38 -9.98
N SER A 192 7.67 8.35 -9.65
CA SER A 192 8.87 8.12 -8.86
C SER A 192 8.53 7.62 -7.45
N ILE A 193 9.35 6.71 -6.92
CA ILE A 193 9.31 6.26 -5.53
C ILE A 193 10.59 6.75 -4.83
N ASP A 194 10.41 7.62 -3.85
CA ASP A 194 11.46 8.09 -2.97
C ASP A 194 11.27 7.52 -1.57
N LEU A 195 12.37 7.09 -0.94
CA LEU A 195 12.40 6.67 0.45
C LEU A 195 13.22 7.70 1.21
N ASN A 196 12.62 8.47 2.10
CA ASN A 196 13.31 9.38 3.01
C ASN A 196 13.50 8.72 4.38
N ASP A 197 14.02 9.48 5.35
CA ASP A 197 14.34 8.92 6.68
C ASP A 197 13.10 8.41 7.41
N ASP A 198 11.95 9.05 7.20
CA ASP A 198 10.69 8.76 7.87
C ASP A 198 9.50 8.66 6.91
N GLU A 199 9.67 8.83 5.61
CA GLU A 199 8.55 8.71 4.66
C GLU A 199 8.90 7.96 3.38
N ILE A 200 7.86 7.41 2.75
CA ILE A 200 7.90 6.93 1.37
C ILE A 200 7.01 7.86 0.56
N GLU A 201 7.58 8.51 -0.45
CA GLU A 201 6.85 9.37 -1.38
C GLU A 201 6.67 8.66 -2.71
N ILE A 202 5.49 8.81 -3.30
CA ILE A 202 5.16 8.37 -4.65
C ILE A 202 4.63 9.60 -5.39
N LYS A 203 5.35 10.06 -6.42
CA LYS A 203 4.99 11.32 -7.08
C LYS A 203 5.21 11.29 -8.58
N SER A 204 4.32 11.95 -9.33
CA SER A 204 4.61 12.39 -10.69
C SER A 204 5.47 13.66 -10.65
N ASN A 205 6.15 13.98 -11.77
CA ASN A 205 7.02 15.16 -11.97
C ASN A 205 6.35 16.52 -11.69
N SER A 206 6.07 16.81 -10.42
CA SER A 206 5.20 17.91 -9.99
C SER A 206 5.79 18.72 -8.83
N ASN A 207 5.31 19.95 -8.68
CA ASN A 207 5.85 20.93 -7.74
C ASN A 207 5.25 20.72 -6.33
N LEU A 208 6.08 20.25 -5.39
CA LEU A 208 5.72 19.73 -4.06
C LEU A 208 5.22 20.78 -3.06
N GLU A 209 5.59 22.06 -3.23
CA GLU A 209 5.43 23.10 -2.20
C GLU A 209 3.98 23.30 -1.72
N ASN A 210 2.99 23.04 -2.59
CA ASN A 210 1.58 23.23 -2.25
C ASN A 210 0.99 22.13 -1.33
N PHE A 211 1.65 20.99 -1.16
CA PHE A 211 1.12 19.85 -0.40
C PHE A 211 1.53 19.88 1.08
N ALA A 212 2.74 20.36 1.39
CA ALA A 212 3.24 20.41 2.77
C ALA A 212 2.34 21.25 3.70
N ILE A 213 1.83 22.39 3.20
CA ILE A 213 0.90 23.25 3.96
C ILE A 213 -0.41 22.50 4.26
N LEU A 214 -0.99 21.83 3.25
CA LEU A 214 -2.22 21.06 3.41
C LEU A 214 -2.06 19.93 4.44
N ILE A 215 -0.96 19.17 4.37
CA ILE A 215 -0.68 18.10 5.32
C ILE A 215 -0.53 18.67 6.74
N SER A 216 0.19 19.78 6.90
CA SER A 216 0.40 20.43 8.19
C SER A 216 -0.93 20.83 8.86
N ASP A 217 -1.87 21.36 8.07
CA ASP A 217 -3.19 21.73 8.58
C ASP A 217 -4.03 20.50 8.94
N LEU A 218 -4.07 19.48 8.07
CA LEU A 218 -4.78 18.22 8.34
C LEU A 218 -4.23 17.47 9.56
N LYS A 219 -2.94 17.58 9.85
CA LYS A 219 -2.33 16.96 11.04
C LYS A 219 -2.85 17.55 12.36
N LYS A 220 -3.23 18.84 12.37
CA LYS A 220 -3.76 19.52 13.57
C LYS A 220 -5.18 19.07 13.90
N GLU A 221 -5.90 18.55 12.92
CA GLU A 221 -7.26 18.06 13.09
C GLU A 221 -7.30 16.77 13.93
N THR A 222 -8.45 16.55 14.56
CA THR A 222 -8.68 15.40 15.45
C THR A 222 -9.11 14.14 14.69
N GLN A 223 -9.67 14.34 13.49
CA GLN A 223 -10.22 13.33 12.61
C GLN A 223 -9.13 12.36 12.17
N PHE A 224 -9.43 11.06 12.23
CA PHE A 224 -8.50 10.05 11.72
C PHE A 224 -8.59 9.93 10.19
N LEU A 225 -9.70 10.34 9.59
CA LEU A 225 -9.94 10.30 8.16
C LEU A 225 -10.53 11.63 7.72
N GLU A 226 -9.90 12.27 6.74
CA GLU A 226 -10.43 13.42 6.01
C GLU A 226 -10.22 13.22 4.52
N ALA A 227 -11.25 13.47 3.73
CA ALA A 227 -11.16 13.39 2.28
C ALA A 227 -12.05 14.42 1.62
N GLU A 228 -11.55 15.01 0.53
CA GLU A 228 -12.32 15.81 -0.41
C GLU A 228 -11.98 15.35 -1.82
N LEU A 229 -12.98 15.03 -2.63
CA LEU A 229 -12.79 14.53 -3.99
C LEU A 229 -13.78 15.21 -4.95
N ASP A 230 -13.29 15.60 -6.11
CA ASP A 230 -14.08 16.03 -7.26
C ASP A 230 -14.68 14.84 -8.02
N ARG A 231 -15.51 15.15 -9.02
CA ARG A 231 -16.18 14.15 -9.86
C ARG A 231 -15.24 13.12 -10.48
N GLU A 232 -14.10 13.55 -11.02
CA GLU A 232 -13.16 12.65 -11.69
C GLU A 232 -12.51 11.71 -10.69
N ASN A 233 -12.10 12.22 -9.53
CA ASN A 233 -11.48 11.42 -8.48
C ASN A 233 -12.50 10.47 -7.82
N ILE A 234 -13.75 10.90 -7.60
CA ILE A 234 -14.82 10.01 -7.12
C ILE A 234 -14.98 8.82 -8.06
N LYS A 235 -15.01 9.06 -9.39
CA LYS A 235 -15.13 7.98 -10.38
C LYS A 235 -13.94 7.01 -10.27
N LYS A 236 -12.71 7.52 -10.23
CA LYS A 236 -11.50 6.69 -10.08
C LYS A 236 -11.52 5.84 -8.80
N PHE A 237 -11.80 6.45 -7.64
CA PHE A 237 -11.83 5.72 -6.37
C PHE A 237 -13.00 4.75 -6.25
N SER A 238 -14.16 5.09 -6.82
CA SER A 238 -15.33 4.20 -6.83
C SER A 238 -15.05 2.90 -7.59
N GLN A 239 -14.34 2.99 -8.72
CA GLN A 239 -13.89 1.82 -9.49
C GLN A 239 -12.91 0.95 -8.68
N LEU A 240 -11.96 1.57 -7.97
CA LEU A 240 -11.02 0.84 -7.11
C LEU A 240 -11.72 0.07 -5.97
N LEU A 241 -12.78 0.65 -5.42
CA LEU A 241 -13.59 0.03 -4.36
C LEU A 241 -14.69 -0.90 -4.90
N ASN A 242 -14.76 -1.11 -6.22
CA ASN A 242 -15.82 -1.86 -6.89
C ASN A 242 -17.23 -1.33 -6.55
N ILE A 243 -17.35 -0.04 -6.26
CA ILE A 243 -18.60 0.68 -6.06
C ILE A 243 -18.96 1.28 -7.42
N ASN A 244 -19.90 0.68 -8.13
CA ASN A 244 -20.38 1.19 -9.42
C ASN A 244 -21.24 2.46 -9.22
N LEU A 245 -20.59 3.58 -8.92
CA LEU A 245 -21.15 4.91 -9.03
C LEU A 245 -21.08 5.32 -10.50
N ASN A 246 -22.02 4.83 -11.30
CA ASN A 246 -22.17 5.27 -12.68
C ASN A 246 -22.43 6.79 -12.70
N ASP A 247 -22.19 7.43 -13.85
CA ASP A 247 -22.52 8.85 -14.07
C ASP A 247 -23.99 9.20 -13.76
N SER A 248 -24.87 8.19 -13.65
CA SER A 248 -26.27 8.33 -13.23
C SER A 248 -26.44 8.83 -11.79
N ALA A 249 -25.44 8.71 -10.91
CA ALA A 249 -25.54 9.22 -9.56
C ALA A 249 -25.42 10.75 -9.47
N ASN A 250 -24.99 11.46 -10.54
CA ASN A 250 -24.85 12.92 -10.60
C ASN A 250 -24.04 13.57 -9.44
N ILE A 251 -23.18 12.80 -8.78
CA ILE A 251 -22.33 13.28 -7.69
C ILE A 251 -21.12 13.99 -8.30
N ASN A 252 -20.96 15.26 -7.96
CA ASN A 252 -19.89 16.11 -8.50
C ASN A 252 -18.77 16.38 -7.48
N TYR A 253 -19.05 16.20 -6.20
CA TYR A 253 -18.08 16.42 -5.14
C TYR A 253 -18.44 15.61 -3.89
N LEU A 254 -17.41 15.14 -3.19
CA LEU A 254 -17.47 14.36 -1.97
C LEU A 254 -16.62 15.06 -0.93
N LYS A 255 -17.14 15.17 0.28
CA LYS A 255 -16.37 15.43 1.49
C LYS A 255 -16.69 14.35 2.52
N MET A 256 -15.67 13.85 3.20
CA MET A 256 -15.82 12.84 4.23
C MET A 256 -14.90 13.13 5.40
N SER A 257 -15.42 12.97 6.60
CA SER A 257 -14.66 13.07 7.84
C SER A 257 -15.08 11.95 8.80
N ALA A 258 -14.13 11.34 9.48
CA ALA A 258 -14.44 10.31 10.48
C ALA A 258 -13.51 10.36 11.71
N ASN A 259 -14.08 9.92 12.84
CA ASN A 259 -13.42 9.72 14.13
C ASN A 259 -13.65 8.29 14.61
N LEU A 260 -12.76 7.75 15.43
CA LEU A 260 -12.95 6.46 16.09
C LEU A 260 -13.12 6.67 17.59
N THR A 261 -14.16 6.06 18.16
CA THR A 261 -14.39 6.05 19.60
C THR A 261 -14.69 4.66 20.09
N GLU A 262 -14.27 4.37 21.33
CA GLU A 262 -14.68 3.17 22.05
C GLU A 262 -16.02 3.46 22.75
N GLU A 263 -17.00 2.59 22.54
CA GLU A 263 -18.32 2.66 23.15
C GLU A 263 -18.61 1.38 23.93
N ASN A 264 -19.40 1.49 25.00
CA ASN A 264 -19.94 0.33 25.71
C ASN A 264 -21.26 -0.09 25.05
N ASP A 265 -21.27 -1.28 24.48
CA ASP A 265 -22.48 -1.94 24.01
C ASP A 265 -23.06 -2.82 25.12
N THR A 266 -24.38 -2.88 25.19
CA THR A 266 -25.08 -3.67 26.22
C THR A 266 -25.70 -4.89 25.58
N ILE A 267 -25.32 -6.07 26.05
CA ILE A 267 -25.87 -7.35 25.60
C ILE A 267 -26.84 -7.81 26.69
N MET A 268 -28.12 -7.81 26.34
CA MET A 268 -29.19 -8.39 27.17
C MET A 268 -29.42 -9.83 26.71
N SER A 269 -29.31 -10.77 27.65
CA SER A 269 -29.55 -12.19 27.40
C SER A 269 -30.57 -12.70 28.41
N TYR A 270 -31.47 -13.56 27.96
CA TYR A 270 -32.49 -14.17 28.80
C TYR A 270 -32.08 -15.61 29.08
N GLY A 271 -32.03 -15.96 30.36
CA GLY A 271 -31.82 -17.33 30.82
C GLY A 271 -32.97 -17.77 31.70
N TYR A 272 -32.89 -18.99 32.20
CA TYR A 272 -33.80 -19.48 33.23
C TYR A 272 -33.01 -19.73 34.52
N ASP A 273 -33.59 -19.41 35.67
CA ASP A 273 -33.09 -19.86 36.97
C ASP A 273 -33.42 -21.35 37.20
N ASP A 274 -32.98 -21.90 38.34
CA ASP A 274 -33.22 -23.31 38.71
C ASP A 274 -34.72 -23.63 38.90
N ASN A 275 -35.56 -22.60 39.00
CA ASN A 275 -37.02 -22.70 39.11
C ASN A 275 -37.73 -22.42 37.78
N PHE A 276 -36.99 -22.37 36.66
CA PHE A 276 -37.50 -22.06 35.32
C PHE A 276 -38.14 -20.67 35.19
N ASN A 277 -37.78 -19.70 36.04
CA ASN A 277 -38.16 -18.31 35.85
C ASN A 277 -37.19 -17.63 34.88
N GLU A 278 -37.71 -16.84 33.95
CA GLU A 278 -36.90 -16.05 33.04
C GLU A 278 -36.11 -14.98 33.82
N ILE A 279 -34.78 -14.98 33.68
CA ILE A 279 -33.87 -14.03 34.30
C ILE A 279 -33.11 -13.26 33.23
N GLU A 280 -33.12 -11.93 33.33
CA GLU A 280 -32.34 -11.04 32.48
C GLU A 280 -30.88 -10.98 32.97
N LYS A 281 -29.95 -11.32 32.09
CA LYS A 281 -28.51 -11.16 32.28
C LYS A 281 -28.02 -10.04 31.37
N VAL A 282 -27.66 -8.93 31.99
CA VAL A 282 -27.05 -7.78 31.34
C VAL A 282 -25.53 -7.92 31.37
N SER A 283 -24.89 -7.83 30.22
CA SER A 283 -23.43 -7.76 30.11
C SER A 283 -23.01 -6.59 29.23
N TYR A 284 -21.80 -6.08 29.43
CA TYR A 284 -21.27 -4.94 28.69
C TYR A 284 -20.07 -5.37 27.86
N GLN A 285 -20.06 -4.98 26.59
CA GLN A 285 -18.94 -5.21 25.69
C GLN A 285 -18.42 -3.87 25.16
N LYS A 286 -17.10 -3.66 25.22
CA LYS A 286 -16.49 -2.52 24.54
C LYS A 286 -16.38 -2.79 23.04
N ILE A 287 -16.92 -1.88 22.24
CA ILE A 287 -16.86 -1.92 20.77
C ILE A 287 -16.25 -0.64 20.24
N ILE A 288 -15.57 -0.71 19.10
CA ILE A 288 -15.04 0.47 18.43
C ILE A 288 -16.05 0.85 17.34
N GLN A 289 -16.59 2.06 17.44
CA GLN A 289 -17.51 2.60 16.44
C GLN A 289 -16.92 3.86 15.78
N PRO A 290 -17.00 3.96 14.44
CA PRO A 290 -16.69 5.21 13.77
C PRO A 290 -17.85 6.19 13.92
N ALA A 291 -17.55 7.39 14.40
CA ALA A 291 -18.38 8.55 14.10
C ALA A 291 -17.95 9.05 12.71
N TYR A 292 -18.89 9.43 11.85
CA TYR A 292 -18.54 9.94 10.52
C TYR A 292 -19.62 10.83 9.93
N GLU A 293 -19.19 11.70 9.02
CA GLU A 293 -20.03 12.50 8.15
C GLU A 293 -19.51 12.39 6.71
N ILE A 294 -20.43 12.12 5.79
CA ILE A 294 -20.19 12.05 4.35
C ILE A 294 -21.14 13.04 3.68
N VAL A 295 -20.59 14.05 3.04
CA VAL A 295 -21.33 15.08 2.31
C VAL A 295 -21.09 14.88 0.81
N LEU A 296 -22.16 14.56 0.09
CA LEU A 296 -22.17 14.43 -1.36
C LEU A 296 -22.85 15.65 -1.96
N GLN A 297 -22.16 16.37 -2.85
CA GLN A 297 -22.81 17.40 -3.67
C GLN A 297 -23.23 16.80 -5.01
N SER A 298 -24.50 16.98 -5.36
CA SER A 298 -25.09 16.49 -6.60
C SER A 298 -25.68 17.63 -7.42
N SER A 299 -25.51 17.59 -8.75
CA SER A 299 -26.24 18.48 -9.66
C SER A 299 -27.73 18.18 -9.69
N ASN A 300 -28.14 16.94 -9.40
CA ASN A 300 -29.54 16.56 -9.26
C ASN A 300 -29.72 15.58 -8.08
N PRO A 301 -29.90 16.11 -6.86
CA PRO A 301 -30.02 15.30 -5.64
C PRO A 301 -31.20 14.33 -5.66
N ALA A 302 -32.29 14.66 -6.36
CA ALA A 302 -33.45 13.77 -6.48
C ALA A 302 -33.08 12.49 -7.25
N ILE A 303 -32.36 12.64 -8.37
CA ILE A 303 -31.84 11.49 -9.13
C ILE A 303 -30.83 10.69 -8.29
N THR A 304 -29.93 11.35 -7.57
CA THR A 304 -28.97 10.66 -6.70
C THR A 304 -29.68 9.86 -5.59
N ARG A 305 -30.71 10.44 -4.97
CA ARG A 305 -31.50 9.75 -3.95
C ARG A 305 -32.27 8.57 -4.52
N GLN A 306 -32.88 8.74 -5.70
CA GLN A 306 -33.53 7.64 -6.42
C GLN A 306 -32.54 6.53 -6.76
N HIS A 307 -31.31 6.88 -7.16
CA HIS A 307 -30.24 5.91 -7.38
C HIS A 307 -29.95 5.09 -6.10
N PHE A 308 -29.83 5.75 -4.94
CA PHE A 308 -29.60 5.06 -3.66
C PHE A 308 -30.78 4.16 -3.26
N GLN A 309 -32.02 4.59 -3.51
CA GLN A 309 -33.20 3.75 -3.30
C GLN A 309 -33.22 2.53 -4.22
N ASN A 310 -32.93 2.70 -5.51
CA ASN A 310 -32.86 1.61 -6.49
C ASN A 310 -31.77 0.59 -6.14
N LYS A 311 -30.65 1.06 -5.57
CA LYS A 311 -29.57 0.21 -5.03
C LYS A 311 -29.90 -0.42 -3.68
N LYS A 312 -31.07 -0.13 -3.10
CA LYS A 312 -31.49 -0.56 -1.75
C LYS A 312 -30.54 -0.11 -0.65
N TRP A 313 -29.86 1.02 -0.85
CA TRP A 313 -29.00 1.66 0.14
C TRP A 313 -29.77 2.54 1.13
N ILE A 314 -31.07 2.73 0.92
CA ILE A 314 -31.97 3.43 1.83
C ILE A 314 -33.11 2.49 2.19
N ASN A 315 -33.33 2.25 3.49
CA ASN A 315 -34.44 1.42 3.98
C ASN A 315 -35.75 2.22 4.13
N ALA A 316 -36.83 1.53 4.52
CA ALA A 316 -38.16 2.14 4.74
C ALA A 316 -38.16 3.24 5.82
N GLN A 317 -37.22 3.19 6.78
CA GLN A 317 -37.04 4.19 7.83
C GLN A 317 -36.11 5.34 7.41
N ASN A 318 -35.81 5.45 6.12
CA ASN A 318 -34.91 6.45 5.55
C ASN A 318 -33.50 6.45 6.20
N GLN A 319 -32.95 5.26 6.42
CA GLN A 319 -31.60 5.05 6.95
C GLN A 319 -30.68 4.54 5.85
N PHE A 320 -29.40 4.94 5.90
CA PHE A 320 -28.41 4.53 4.92
C PHE A 320 -27.79 3.18 5.28
N THR A 321 -28.03 2.16 4.47
CA THR A 321 -27.70 0.76 4.75
C THR A 321 -26.40 0.28 4.10
N ALA A 322 -25.81 1.05 3.18
CA ALA A 322 -24.62 0.61 2.45
C ALA A 322 -23.34 0.57 3.31
N ILE A 323 -23.33 1.29 4.43
CA ILE A 323 -22.21 1.26 5.39
C ILE A 323 -22.62 0.32 6.55
N PRO A 324 -21.79 -0.67 6.92
CA PRO A 324 -22.18 -1.70 7.87
C PRO A 324 -22.31 -1.19 9.32
N PHE A 325 -21.78 -0.01 9.64
CA PHE A 325 -21.90 0.62 10.96
C PHE A 325 -23.28 1.27 11.08
N GLN A 326 -24.27 0.56 11.61
CA GLN A 326 -25.65 1.03 11.74
C GLN A 326 -25.98 1.54 13.15
N PRO A 327 -26.96 2.47 13.31
CA PRO A 327 -27.79 3.07 12.26
C PRO A 327 -27.20 4.37 11.70
N ASN A 328 -27.44 4.60 10.40
CA ASN A 328 -27.02 5.83 9.71
C ASN A 328 -28.21 6.67 9.25
N SER A 329 -28.17 7.98 9.48
CA SER A 329 -29.12 8.90 8.85
C SER A 329 -28.67 9.26 7.45
N ILE A 330 -29.64 9.49 6.57
CA ILE A 330 -29.44 10.15 5.30
C ILE A 330 -30.44 11.29 5.17
N SER A 331 -29.93 12.48 4.87
CA SER A 331 -30.73 13.69 4.66
C SER A 331 -30.32 14.38 3.37
N GLN A 332 -31.21 15.22 2.86
CA GLN A 332 -30.98 16.01 1.66
C GLN A 332 -31.21 17.48 2.00
N ASN A 333 -30.25 18.33 1.66
CA ASN A 333 -30.33 19.78 1.85
C ASN A 333 -29.84 20.50 0.58
N LYS A 334 -30.77 21.11 -0.16
CA LYS A 334 -30.49 21.73 -1.47
C LYS A 334 -29.77 20.73 -2.39
N ASN A 335 -28.55 21.06 -2.81
CA ASN A 335 -27.68 20.24 -3.65
C ASN A 335 -26.82 19.23 -2.88
N ARG A 336 -26.99 19.09 -1.57
CA ARG A 336 -26.23 18.20 -0.70
C ARG A 336 -27.04 17.00 -0.26
N ILE A 337 -26.43 15.82 -0.27
CA ILE A 337 -26.89 14.62 0.42
C ILE A 337 -25.89 14.35 1.55
N ILE A 338 -26.39 14.28 2.77
CA ILE A 338 -25.58 14.14 3.98
C ILE A 338 -25.89 12.77 4.58
N ILE A 339 -24.84 11.97 4.79
CA ILE A 339 -24.90 10.67 5.44
C ILE A 339 -24.07 10.76 6.70
N GLU A 340 -24.66 10.43 7.84
CA GLU A 340 -24.00 10.59 9.15
C GLU A 340 -24.30 9.37 10.05
N SER A 341 -23.34 9.05 10.93
CA SER A 341 -23.57 8.13 12.04
C SER A 341 -24.50 8.78 13.07
N LYS A 342 -25.63 8.14 13.42
CA LYS A 342 -26.64 8.76 14.30
C LYS A 342 -26.17 9.07 15.72
N ARG A 343 -25.18 8.34 16.24
CA ARG A 343 -24.81 8.36 17.66
C ARG A 343 -23.99 9.57 18.07
N LYS A 344 -23.08 10.03 17.20
CA LYS A 344 -22.15 11.12 17.52
C LYS A 344 -21.87 11.96 16.28
N ARG A 345 -22.16 13.27 16.39
CA ARG A 345 -21.85 14.24 15.35
C ARG A 345 -20.36 14.58 15.37
N ILE A 346 -19.81 14.79 14.18
CA ILE A 346 -18.46 15.32 13.99
C ILE A 346 -18.57 16.78 13.60
N LYS A 347 -17.58 17.57 14.02
CA LYS A 347 -17.47 18.97 13.60
C LYS A 347 -17.16 19.02 12.10
N GLU A 348 -18.01 19.70 11.33
CA GLU A 348 -17.78 19.96 9.91
C GLU A 348 -16.54 20.88 9.77
N ASN A 349 -15.51 20.39 9.08
CA ASN A 349 -14.32 21.18 8.75
C ASN A 349 -14.58 22.07 7.53
N ALA A 350 -13.83 23.17 7.39
CA ALA A 350 -13.94 24.07 6.25
C ALA A 350 -13.68 23.32 4.92
N VAL A 351 -14.47 23.62 3.89
CA VAL A 351 -14.35 23.01 2.56
C VAL A 351 -13.13 23.60 1.84
N LEU A 352 -12.16 22.76 1.51
CA LEU A 352 -10.91 23.20 0.87
C LEU A 352 -10.99 23.17 -0.67
N LYS A 353 -11.93 22.41 -1.23
CA LYS A 353 -12.09 22.16 -2.69
C LYS A 353 -10.79 21.65 -3.33
N LYS A 354 -10.09 20.77 -2.62
CA LYS A 354 -8.87 20.09 -3.09
C LYS A 354 -9.17 18.59 -3.23
N ASN A 355 -8.45 17.88 -4.10
CA ASN A 355 -8.56 16.43 -4.22
C ASN A 355 -7.55 15.76 -3.30
N TYR A 356 -7.98 15.29 -2.13
CA TYR A 356 -7.09 14.60 -1.19
C TYR A 356 -7.81 13.51 -0.39
N ILE A 357 -7.01 12.57 0.11
CA ILE A 357 -7.38 11.60 1.13
C ILE A 357 -6.27 11.61 2.17
N PHE A 358 -6.63 11.83 3.43
CA PHE A 358 -5.71 11.83 4.56
C PHE A 358 -6.23 10.85 5.61
N VAL A 359 -5.37 9.90 5.98
CA VAL A 359 -5.65 8.90 7.01
C VAL A 359 -4.57 9.00 8.08
N LYS A 360 -4.91 9.61 9.20
CA LYS A 360 -4.06 9.68 10.38
C LYS A 360 -4.18 8.38 11.15
N ASN A 361 -3.04 7.84 11.58
CA ASN A 361 -3.06 6.65 12.42
C ASN A 361 -3.71 6.98 13.77
N HIS A 362 -4.52 6.05 14.26
CA HIS A 362 -5.21 6.16 15.54
C HIS A 362 -5.05 4.82 16.28
N PRO A 363 -4.82 4.80 17.61
CA PRO A 363 -4.64 3.54 18.35
C PRO A 363 -5.80 2.54 18.14
N LEU A 364 -7.03 3.06 18.04
CA LEU A 364 -8.23 2.25 17.78
C LEU A 364 -8.29 1.71 16.34
N LEU A 365 -7.61 2.34 15.36
CA LEU A 365 -7.64 1.89 13.96
C LEU A 365 -7.00 0.50 13.82
N TYR A 366 -5.84 0.29 14.46
CA TYR A 366 -5.20 -1.03 14.49
C TYR A 366 -6.12 -2.09 15.10
N LEU A 367 -6.80 -1.76 16.20
CA LEU A 367 -7.71 -2.69 16.86
C LEU A 367 -8.92 -3.03 15.98
N SER A 368 -9.49 -2.05 15.28
CA SER A 368 -10.61 -2.25 14.35
C SER A 368 -10.24 -3.09 13.13
N LEU A 369 -9.01 -2.98 12.64
CA LEU A 369 -8.55 -3.69 11.44
C LEU A 369 -7.98 -5.08 11.75
N LYS A 370 -7.55 -5.34 12.99
CA LYS A 370 -6.92 -6.61 13.40
C LYS A 370 -7.82 -7.85 13.14
N PRO A 371 -9.13 -7.84 13.39
CA PRO A 371 -9.99 -8.98 13.04
C PRO A 371 -10.06 -9.24 11.54
N LEU A 372 -9.97 -8.20 10.71
CA LEU A 372 -10.09 -8.30 9.24
C LEU A 372 -8.80 -8.77 8.58
N PHE A 373 -7.65 -8.32 9.08
CA PHE A 373 -6.35 -8.54 8.43
C PHE A 373 -5.36 -9.38 9.26
N GLY A 374 -5.75 -9.80 10.47
CA GLY A 374 -4.91 -10.60 11.36
C GLY A 374 -3.64 -9.88 11.83
N SER A 375 -2.56 -10.62 12.04
CA SER A 375 -1.24 -10.08 12.41
C SER A 375 -0.54 -9.30 11.30
N ASN A 376 -1.05 -9.34 10.06
CA ASN A 376 -0.39 -8.79 8.88
C ASN A 376 -0.42 -7.24 8.82
N ILE A 377 -1.20 -6.59 9.70
CA ILE A 377 -1.28 -5.12 9.80
C ILE A 377 -0.39 -4.52 10.89
N ASN A 378 0.57 -5.28 11.44
CA ASN A 378 1.47 -4.75 12.46
C ASN A 378 2.26 -3.52 11.97
N PHE A 379 2.52 -3.41 10.67
CA PHE A 379 3.19 -2.24 10.07
C PHE A 379 2.38 -0.95 10.23
N LEU A 380 1.05 -1.01 10.38
CA LEU A 380 0.22 0.17 10.62
C LEU A 380 0.59 0.87 11.94
N LYS A 381 1.18 0.15 12.91
CA LYS A 381 1.64 0.76 14.18
C LYS A 381 2.80 1.72 13.98
N ASP A 382 3.58 1.51 12.93
CA ASP A 382 4.76 2.30 12.64
C ASP A 382 4.44 3.48 11.70
N ILE A 383 3.21 3.55 11.17
CA ILE A 383 2.74 4.63 10.30
C ILE A 383 2.14 5.75 11.17
N GLU A 384 2.51 7.00 10.88
CA GLU A 384 1.91 8.20 11.49
C GLU A 384 0.66 8.62 10.69
N TYR A 385 0.77 8.70 9.36
CA TYR A 385 -0.34 8.96 8.46
C TYR A 385 -0.09 8.47 7.04
N LEU A 386 -1.18 8.35 6.27
CA LEU A 386 -1.20 8.16 4.83
C LEU A 386 -1.82 9.41 4.20
N PHE A 387 -1.21 9.90 3.14
CA PHE A 387 -1.73 11.02 2.38
C PHE A 387 -1.72 10.72 0.89
N TYR A 388 -2.78 11.13 0.20
CA TYR A 388 -2.89 11.13 -1.24
C TYR A 388 -3.49 12.44 -1.69
N THR A 389 -3.01 13.00 -2.79
CA THR A 389 -3.57 14.18 -3.43
C THR A 389 -3.36 14.12 -4.95
N SER A 390 -4.25 14.80 -5.68
CA SER A 390 -4.06 15.02 -7.11
C SER A 390 -4.45 16.45 -7.53
N LYS A 391 -3.72 17.00 -8.50
CA LYS A 391 -4.00 18.32 -9.08
C LYS A 391 -3.53 18.35 -10.52
N ASN A 392 -4.39 18.71 -11.48
CA ASN A 392 -3.99 18.93 -12.89
C ASN A 392 -3.15 17.78 -13.51
N LYS A 393 -3.50 16.52 -13.21
CA LYS A 393 -2.77 15.28 -13.59
C LYS A 393 -1.47 15.02 -12.83
N ASP A 394 -1.12 15.87 -11.88
CA ASP A 394 -0.09 15.58 -10.90
C ASP A 394 -0.67 14.76 -9.75
N TYR A 395 0.11 13.80 -9.28
CA TYR A 395 -0.24 12.89 -8.21
C TYR A 395 0.88 12.88 -7.18
N TYR A 396 0.49 12.90 -5.91
CA TYR A 396 1.40 12.76 -4.78
C TYR A 396 0.77 11.86 -3.73
N GLY A 397 1.51 10.84 -3.33
CA GLY A 397 1.19 9.95 -2.24
C GLY A 397 2.34 9.92 -1.25
N GLU A 398 2.02 9.91 0.04
CA GLU A 398 3.00 9.86 1.12
C GLU A 398 2.56 8.84 2.17
N ILE A 399 3.50 7.98 2.55
CA ILE A 399 3.38 7.11 3.72
C ILE A 399 4.37 7.65 4.75
N LYS A 400 3.86 8.35 5.77
CA LYS A 400 4.68 8.87 6.86
C LYS A 400 4.76 7.84 7.97
N PHE A 401 5.97 7.54 8.42
CA PHE A 401 6.25 6.68 9.55
C PHE A 401 6.56 7.52 10.79
N VAL A 402 6.29 6.95 11.96
CA VAL A 402 6.67 7.54 13.24
C VAL A 402 8.18 7.74 13.26
N LYS A 403 8.61 8.96 13.60
CA LYS A 403 10.03 9.31 13.69
C LYS A 403 10.74 8.46 14.74
N ARG A 404 11.90 7.90 14.38
CA ARG A 404 12.80 7.14 15.26
C ARG A 404 14.25 7.54 14.99
N ASP A 405 15.16 7.03 15.83
CA ASP A 405 16.59 7.36 15.75
C ASP A 405 17.27 6.90 14.45
N LEU A 406 16.76 5.81 13.85
CA LEU A 406 17.28 5.26 12.59
C LEU A 406 16.38 5.65 11.43
N PRO A 407 16.91 5.93 10.23
CA PRO A 407 16.12 6.11 9.02
C PRO A 407 15.45 4.80 8.61
N LEU A 408 14.32 4.89 7.90
CA LEU A 408 13.51 3.75 7.47
C LEU A 408 14.33 2.64 6.82
N ILE A 409 15.32 2.99 6.01
CA ILE A 409 16.16 2.02 5.30
C ILE A 409 17.02 1.15 6.23
N LEU A 410 17.22 1.57 7.49
CA LEU A 410 17.98 0.84 8.50
C LEU A 410 17.10 0.18 9.59
N ARG A 411 15.78 0.40 9.56
CA ARG A 411 14.84 -0.10 10.58
C ARG A 411 14.53 -1.58 10.45
#